data_AF-A0A966J717-F1
#
_entry.id   AF-A0A966J717-F1
#
_cell.length_a   1.000
_cell.length_b   1.000
_cell.length_c   1.000
_cell.angle_alpha   90.00
_cell.angle_beta   90.00
_cell.angle_gamma   90.00
#
_symmetry.space_group_name_H-M   'P 1'
#
loop_
_entity.id
_entity.type
_entity.pdbx_description
1 polymer ?
#
loop_
_entity_poly.entity_id
_entity_poly.type
_entity_poly.pdbx_seq_one_letter_code
_entity_poly.pdbx_strand_id
1 'polypeptide(L)'
;MFGNLAAGEPGDARVTLSATLRANLAARHVITLSAARYHALSSPVARRLYRMLEAARADGRLSWRVPLERLAEQMPLTQRYPSHLSRVLQPAHEMLLSAGLVRGIAIRQYDRQWHVDYVLGSRPREEG
;
A
#
# COMPACT_ATOMS: atom_id res chain seq x y z
N MET A 1 22.45 -4.11 -12.46
CA MET A 1 23.60 -3.25 -12.11
C MET A 1 23.11 -1.81 -12.16
N PHE A 2 22.93 -1.16 -11.02
CA PHE A 2 22.43 0.23 -10.96
C PHE A 2 23.62 1.18 -11.13
N GLY A 3 23.57 2.05 -12.14
CA GLY A 3 24.64 2.99 -12.47
C GLY A 3 24.75 4.12 -11.45
N ASN A 4 26.00 4.36 -11.04
CA ASN A 4 26.54 5.42 -10.20
C ASN A 4 25.60 6.56 -9.78
N LEU A 5 25.44 6.68 -8.46
CA LEU A 5 25.10 7.93 -7.78
C LEU A 5 26.24 8.93 -8.06
N ALA A 6 26.01 9.88 -8.96
CA ALA A 6 26.89 11.05 -9.07
C ALA A 6 26.49 12.00 -7.94
N ALA A 7 27.34 12.07 -6.90
CA ALA A 7 27.19 13.04 -5.82
C ALA A 7 27.54 14.43 -6.35
N GLY A 8 26.53 15.16 -6.83
CA GLY A 8 26.62 16.60 -7.07
C GLY A 8 26.12 17.31 -5.83
N GLU A 9 27.01 18.03 -5.13
CA GLU A 9 26.73 18.89 -3.96
C GLU A 9 26.02 18.24 -2.75
N PRO A 10 26.38 18.61 -1.50
CA PRO A 10 25.65 18.15 -0.32
C PRO A 10 24.21 18.68 -0.35
N GLY A 11 23.27 17.84 -0.77
CA GLY A 11 21.83 18.15 -0.82
C GLY A 11 21.13 17.81 -2.13
N ASP A 12 21.86 17.58 -3.23
CA ASP A 12 21.26 17.14 -4.50
C ASP A 12 21.59 15.66 -4.76
N ALA A 13 20.54 14.87 -5.03
CA ALA A 13 20.65 13.44 -5.30
C ALA A 13 20.07 13.16 -6.68
N ARG A 14 20.95 12.92 -7.65
CA ARG A 14 20.55 12.57 -9.01
C ARG A 14 20.37 11.06 -9.12
N VAL A 15 19.15 10.64 -9.46
CA VAL A 15 18.81 9.24 -9.68
C VAL A 15 18.32 9.03 -11.11
N THR A 16 18.87 8.06 -11.81
CA THR A 16 18.40 7.65 -13.13
C THR A 16 17.53 6.41 -13.00
N LEU A 17 16.27 6.50 -13.40
CA LEU A 17 15.37 5.34 -13.44
C LEU A 17 15.83 4.34 -14.50
N SER A 18 15.74 3.04 -14.19
CA SER A 18 16.06 1.98 -15.15
C SER A 18 15.14 1.99 -16.37
N ALA A 19 15.58 1.41 -17.49
CA ALA A 19 14.77 1.32 -18.70
C ALA A 19 13.42 0.64 -18.45
N THR A 20 13.38 -0.42 -17.63
CA THR A 20 12.14 -1.12 -17.24
C THR A 20 11.17 -0.22 -16.49
N LEU A 21 11.65 0.62 -15.56
CA LEU A 21 10.78 1.55 -14.83
C LEU A 21 10.22 2.63 -15.75
N ARG A 22 11.04 3.16 -16.67
CA ARG A 22 10.57 4.12 -17.67
C ARG A 22 9.53 3.51 -18.61
N ALA A 23 9.70 2.25 -19.01
CA ALA A 23 8.73 1.53 -19.82
C ALA A 23 7.39 1.36 -19.08
N ASN A 24 7.41 0.98 -17.80
CA ASN A 24 6.19 0.89 -16.99
C ASN A 24 5.47 2.24 -16.84
N LEU A 25 6.23 3.33 -16.69
CA LEU A 25 5.67 4.69 -16.64
C LEU A 25 4.98 5.05 -17.96
N ALA A 26 5.66 4.83 -19.09
CA ALA A 26 5.11 5.09 -20.43
C ALA A 26 3.86 4.23 -20.72
N ALA A 27 3.86 2.97 -20.26
CA ALA A 27 2.74 2.05 -20.39
C ALA A 27 1.60 2.31 -19.37
N ARG A 28 1.71 3.35 -18.52
CA ARG A 28 0.71 3.72 -17.51
C ARG A 28 0.45 2.60 -16.48
N HIS A 29 1.46 1.78 -16.18
CA HIS A 29 1.42 0.77 -15.11
C HIS A 29 1.71 1.36 -13.71
N VAL A 30 1.47 2.66 -13.53
CA VAL A 30 1.73 3.39 -12.28
C VAL A 30 0.49 4.15 -11.86
N ILE A 31 0.40 4.39 -10.55
CA ILE A 31 -0.66 5.20 -9.95
C ILE A 31 -0.04 6.36 -9.18
N THR A 32 -0.71 7.50 -9.19
CA THR A 32 -0.34 8.65 -8.35
C THR A 32 -0.90 8.48 -6.95
N LEU A 33 -0.06 8.69 -5.96
CA LEU A 33 -0.41 8.64 -4.54
C LEU A 33 -0.32 10.05 -3.94
N SER A 34 -1.15 10.32 -2.93
CA SER A 34 -1.03 11.56 -2.16
C SER A 34 0.19 11.47 -1.23
N ALA A 35 1.18 12.34 -1.46
CA ALA A 35 2.40 12.37 -0.67
C ALA A 35 2.11 12.68 0.80
N ALA A 36 1.23 13.65 1.08
CA ALA A 36 0.84 14.03 2.43
C ALA A 36 0.25 12.85 3.20
N ARG A 37 -0.72 12.14 2.61
CA ARG A 37 -1.33 10.94 3.22
C ARG A 37 -0.33 9.82 3.42
N TYR A 38 0.54 9.58 2.43
CA TYR A 38 1.57 8.55 2.52
C TYR A 38 2.57 8.80 3.66
N HIS A 39 3.03 10.05 3.81
CA HIS A 39 4.00 10.43 4.83
C HIS A 39 3.40 10.52 6.24
N ALA A 40 2.10 10.84 6.36
CA ALA A 40 1.38 10.83 7.63
C ALA A 40 1.28 9.44 8.28
N LEU A 41 1.33 8.36 7.48
CA LEU A 41 1.38 7.00 8.00
C LEU A 41 2.76 6.72 8.59
N SER A 42 2.87 6.50 9.89
CA SER A 42 4.17 6.22 10.54
C SER A 42 4.64 4.77 10.40
N SER A 43 3.72 3.82 10.18
CA SER A 43 4.03 2.40 10.02
C SER A 43 4.39 2.03 8.57
N PRO A 44 5.52 1.34 8.31
CA PRO A 44 5.85 0.80 6.99
C PRO A 44 4.79 -0.17 6.44
N VAL A 45 4.15 -0.94 7.32
CA VAL A 45 3.06 -1.86 6.96
C VAL A 45 1.83 -1.05 6.51
N ALA A 46 1.45 -0.02 7.26
CA ALA A 46 0.34 0.86 6.88
C ALA A 46 0.60 1.54 5.53
N ARG A 47 1.83 2.02 5.28
CA ARG A 47 2.24 2.57 3.98
C ARG A 47 2.14 1.55 2.85
N ARG A 48 2.55 0.30 3.08
CA ARG A 48 2.44 -0.77 2.07
C ARG A 48 0.98 -1.08 1.76
N LEU A 49 0.13 -1.22 2.79
CA LEU A 49 -1.31 -1.41 2.62
C LEU A 49 -1.93 -0.25 1.84
N TYR A 50 -1.65 0.99 2.23
CA TYR A 50 -2.15 2.18 1.52
C TYR A 50 -1.84 2.14 0.02
N ARG A 51 -0.61 1.79 -0.38
CA ARG A 51 -0.27 1.64 -1.81
C ARG A 51 -1.12 0.60 -2.53
N MET A 52 -1.39 -0.54 -1.89
CA MET A 52 -2.23 -1.61 -2.47
C MET A 52 -3.69 -1.18 -2.57
N LEU A 53 -4.19 -0.47 -1.56
CA LEU A 53 -5.56 0.06 -1.55
C LEU A 53 -5.76 1.12 -2.64
N GLU A 54 -4.79 2.01 -2.84
CA GLU A 54 -4.86 3.01 -3.92
C GLU A 54 -4.80 2.36 -5.31
N ALA A 55 -4.08 1.25 -5.48
CA ALA A 55 -4.11 0.47 -6.72
C ALA A 55 -5.51 -0.11 -6.96
N ALA A 56 -6.12 -0.70 -5.94
CA ALA A 56 -7.50 -1.18 -6.03
C ALA A 56 -8.51 -0.05 -6.35
N ARG A 57 -8.32 1.15 -5.79
CA ARG A 57 -9.14 2.33 -6.13
C ARG A 57 -8.96 2.77 -7.57
N ALA A 58 -7.71 2.77 -8.08
CA ALA A 58 -7.42 3.13 -9.46
C ALA A 58 -8.11 2.19 -10.46
N ASP A 59 -8.28 0.92 -10.08
CA ASP A 59 -9.08 -0.07 -10.80
C ASP A 59 -10.61 0.11 -10.63
N GLY A 60 -11.07 1.20 -9.98
CA GLY A 60 -12.48 1.51 -9.79
C GLY A 60 -13.17 0.72 -8.66
N ARG A 61 -12.41 0.03 -7.79
CA ARG A 61 -13.00 -0.80 -6.73
C ARG A 61 -13.47 0.05 -5.55
N LEU A 62 -14.71 -0.20 -5.09
CA LEU A 62 -15.26 0.41 -3.87
C LEU A 62 -15.00 -0.43 -2.62
N SER A 63 -14.81 -1.73 -2.81
CA SER A 63 -14.38 -2.68 -1.80
C SER A 63 -13.30 -3.59 -2.37
N TRP A 64 -12.40 -4.05 -1.50
CA TRP A 64 -11.33 -4.94 -1.90
C TRP A 64 -11.18 -6.06 -0.88
N ARG A 65 -11.43 -7.29 -1.33
CA ARG A 65 -11.22 -8.52 -0.57
C ARG A 65 -9.91 -9.16 -1.02
N VAL A 66 -9.10 -9.58 -0.06
CA VAL A 66 -7.85 -10.28 -0.32
C VAL A 66 -7.62 -11.40 0.70
N PRO A 67 -7.15 -12.59 0.28
CA PRO A 67 -6.71 -13.62 1.21
C PRO A 67 -5.62 -13.10 2.15
N LEU A 68 -5.69 -13.45 3.43
CA LEU A 68 -4.72 -13.00 4.43
C LEU A 68 -3.30 -13.46 4.08
N GLU A 69 -3.17 -14.65 3.51
CA GLU A 69 -1.91 -15.23 3.05
C GLU A 69 -1.30 -14.43 1.89
N ARG A 70 -2.12 -14.04 0.91
CA ARG A 70 -1.69 -13.17 -0.20
C ARG A 70 -1.27 -11.79 0.28
N LEU A 71 -1.94 -11.27 1.32
CA LEU A 71 -1.53 -10.02 1.95
C LEU A 71 -0.18 -10.17 2.65
N ALA A 72 0.06 -11.30 3.32
CA ALA A 72 1.31 -11.59 4.01
C ALA A 72 2.49 -11.73 3.04
N GLU A 73 2.31 -12.35 1.86
CA GLU A 73 3.34 -12.44 0.80
C GLU A 73 3.83 -11.04 0.33
N GLN A 74 2.98 -10.03 0.44
CA GLN A 74 3.27 -8.66 0.02
C GLN A 74 3.91 -7.81 1.12
N MET A 75 4.05 -8.39 2.32
CA MET A 75 4.66 -7.76 3.48
C MET A 75 6.02 -8.43 3.76
N PRO A 76 7.01 -7.69 4.25
CA PRO A 76 8.27 -8.26 4.70
C PRO A 76 8.09 -8.92 6.08
N LEU A 77 7.23 -9.94 6.20
CA LEU A 77 6.94 -10.63 7.47
C LEU A 77 7.41 -12.08 7.41
N THR A 78 8.14 -12.51 8.43
CA THR A 78 8.78 -13.84 8.53
C THR A 78 7.83 -14.93 9.05
N GLN A 79 6.68 -14.55 9.64
CA GLN A 79 5.80 -15.47 10.37
C GLN A 79 4.50 -15.78 9.62
N ARG A 80 4.09 -17.05 9.59
CA ARG A 80 3.01 -17.59 8.72
C ARG A 80 1.67 -17.87 9.40
N TYR A 81 1.51 -17.58 10.70
CA TYR A 81 0.28 -17.94 11.43
C TYR A 81 -0.81 -16.86 11.32
N PRO A 82 -2.06 -17.21 10.92
CA PRO A 82 -3.15 -16.26 10.70
C PRO A 82 -3.47 -15.35 11.89
N SER A 83 -3.51 -15.91 13.12
CA SER A 83 -3.80 -15.13 14.33
C SER A 83 -2.72 -14.08 14.61
N HIS A 84 -1.46 -14.41 14.35
CA HIS A 84 -0.34 -13.50 14.50
C HIS A 84 -0.36 -12.41 13.42
N LEU A 85 -0.68 -12.79 12.17
CA LEU A 85 -0.83 -11.85 11.06
C LEU A 85 -1.93 -10.81 11.36
N SER A 86 -3.09 -11.24 11.84
CA SER A 86 -4.16 -10.31 12.26
C SER A 86 -3.68 -9.33 13.33
N ARG A 87 -2.96 -9.81 14.35
CA ARG A 87 -2.41 -8.95 15.41
C ARG A 87 -1.37 -7.95 14.90
N VAL A 88 -0.55 -8.34 13.94
CA VAL A 88 0.48 -7.46 13.34
C VAL A 88 -0.14 -6.43 12.41
N LEU A 89 -1.22 -6.78 11.71
CA LEU A 89 -1.94 -5.85 10.83
C LEU A 89 -2.81 -4.86 11.60
N GLN A 90 -3.27 -5.23 12.81
CA GLN A 90 -4.20 -4.43 13.60
C GLN A 90 -3.76 -2.96 13.78
N PRO A 91 -2.52 -2.63 14.20
CA PRO A 91 -2.11 -1.23 14.34
C PRO A 91 -2.10 -0.47 13.01
N ALA A 92 -1.78 -1.16 11.91
CA ALA A 92 -1.83 -0.57 10.58
C ALA A 92 -3.27 -0.33 10.12
N HIS A 93 -4.18 -1.25 10.41
CA HIS A 93 -5.61 -1.11 10.14
C HIS A 93 -6.23 0.07 10.90
N GLU A 94 -5.92 0.21 12.18
CA GLU A 94 -6.36 1.34 13.02
C GLU A 94 -5.86 2.69 12.48
N MET A 95 -4.62 2.73 12.02
CA MET A 95 -4.03 3.94 11.42
C MET A 95 -4.73 4.32 10.11
N LEU A 96 -5.02 3.34 9.25
CA LEU A 96 -5.74 3.58 7.99
C LEU A 96 -7.17 4.06 8.23
N LEU A 97 -7.86 3.51 9.22
CA LEU A 97 -9.20 3.94 9.63
C LEU A 97 -9.17 5.35 10.20
N SER A 98 -8.25 5.62 11.13
CA SER A 98 -8.09 6.94 11.77
C SER A 98 -7.74 8.04 10.76
N ALA A 99 -6.94 7.70 9.74
CA ALA A 99 -6.59 8.61 8.65
C ALA A 99 -7.70 8.79 7.60
N GLY A 100 -8.86 8.12 7.77
CA GLY A 100 -9.96 8.15 6.80
C GLY A 100 -9.60 7.56 5.43
N LEU A 101 -8.57 6.71 5.37
CA LEU A 101 -8.10 6.08 4.13
C LEU A 101 -8.90 4.84 3.75
N VAL A 102 -9.73 4.35 4.66
CA VAL A 102 -10.74 3.31 4.46
C VAL A 102 -11.94 3.63 5.34
N ARG A 103 -13.13 3.19 4.95
CA ARG A 103 -14.36 3.33 5.75
C ARG A 103 -14.60 2.14 6.68
N GLY A 104 -13.97 1.01 6.41
CA GLY A 104 -14.16 -0.20 7.19
C GLY A 104 -13.14 -1.26 6.82
N ILE A 105 -12.78 -2.08 7.80
CA ILE A 105 -11.92 -3.24 7.64
C ILE A 105 -12.56 -4.39 8.42
N ALA A 106 -12.66 -5.57 7.82
CA ALA A 106 -13.09 -6.77 8.52
C ALA A 106 -12.23 -7.97 8.14
N ILE A 107 -11.82 -8.76 9.13
CA ILE A 107 -11.18 -10.05 8.89
C ILE A 107 -12.25 -11.13 9.05
N ARG A 108 -12.48 -11.92 8.01
CA ARG A 108 -13.54 -12.93 7.96
C ARG A 108 -13.02 -14.22 7.37
N GLN A 109 -13.58 -15.33 7.81
CA GLN A 109 -13.28 -16.63 7.24
C GLN A 109 -14.32 -16.98 6.17
N TYR A 110 -13.85 -17.29 4.97
CA TYR A 110 -14.65 -17.76 3.83
C TYR A 110 -14.05 -19.07 3.34
N ASP A 111 -14.86 -20.12 3.21
CA ASP A 111 -14.40 -21.44 2.73
C ASP A 111 -13.12 -21.94 3.41
N ARG A 112 -13.07 -21.79 4.75
CA ARG A 112 -11.92 -22.13 5.61
C ARG A 112 -10.67 -21.26 5.40
N GLN A 113 -10.69 -20.26 4.53
CA GLN A 113 -9.59 -19.31 4.29
C GLN A 113 -9.89 -17.93 4.88
N TRP A 114 -8.90 -17.34 5.56
CA TRP A 114 -9.03 -16.02 6.13
C TRP A 114 -8.86 -14.95 5.06
N HIS A 115 -9.75 -13.97 5.06
CA HIS A 115 -9.72 -12.84 4.15
C HIS A 115 -9.80 -11.53 4.93
N VAL A 116 -9.22 -10.49 4.35
CA VAL A 116 -9.38 -9.12 4.80
C VAL A 116 -10.24 -8.37 3.78
N ASP A 117 -11.35 -7.84 4.26
CA ASP A 117 -12.28 -7.02 3.51
C ASP A 117 -12.03 -5.54 3.84
N TYR A 118 -11.63 -4.77 2.83
CA TYR A 118 -11.47 -3.32 2.93
C TYR A 118 -12.63 -2.61 2.23
N VAL A 119 -13.26 -1.66 2.91
CA VAL A 119 -14.21 -0.72 2.32
C VAL A 119 -13.46 0.57 2.02
N LEU A 120 -13.21 0.84 0.74
CA LEU A 120 -12.37 1.95 0.31
C LEU A 120 -13.19 3.26 0.29
N GLY A 121 -14.43 3.21 -0.17
CA GLY A 121 -15.22 4.41 -0.47
C GLY A 121 -14.65 5.19 -1.67
N SER A 122 -15.27 6.32 -2.02
CA SER A 122 -14.73 7.22 -3.04
C SER A 122 -13.49 7.95 -2.50
N ARG A 123 -12.51 8.28 -3.37
CA ARG A 123 -11.35 9.10 -2.96
C ARG A 123 -11.88 10.42 -2.37
N PRO A 124 -11.49 10.82 -1.15
CA PRO A 124 -11.86 12.14 -0.65
C PRO A 124 -11.29 13.17 -1.62
N ARG A 125 -12.12 14.14 -2.04
CA ARG A 125 -11.64 15.26 -2.86
C ARG A 125 -10.58 15.98 -2.02
N GLU A 126 -9.36 16.10 -2.53
CA GLU A 126 -8.37 16.97 -1.89
C GLU A 126 -8.88 18.39 -2.10
N GLU A 127 -9.48 18.99 -1.06
CA GLU A 127 -9.70 20.42 -1.01
C GLU A 127 -8.31 21.07 -0.90
N GLY A 128 -7.99 21.89 -1.90
CA GLY A 128 -6.66 22.46 -2.13
C GLY A 128 -6.30 23.61 -1.21
#